data_AF-A0A920RV76-F1
#
_entry.id   AF-A0A920RV76-F1
#
_cell.length_a   1.000
_cell.length_b   1.000
_cell.length_c   1.000
_cell.angle_alpha   90.00
_cell.angle_beta   90.00
_cell.angle_gamma   90.00
#
_symmetry.space_group_name_H-M   'P 1'
#
loop_
_entity.id
_entity.type
_entity.pdbx_description
1 polymer ?
#
loop_
_entity_poly.entity_id
_entity_poly.type
_entity_poly.pdbx_seq_one_letter_code
_entity_poly.pdbx_strand_id
1 'polypeptide(L)'
;MGNLLNDSLAVTGANMDPVWIDYEFIQAQGNIDEGAFPIWIPPISEYAGAALVSGERSVAQGLWNRPTRETARDTVAWWRTLPPERTENLRAGLSVELEKELLITKTISG
;
A
#
# COMPACT_ATOMS: atom_id res chain seq x y z
N MET A 1 8.11 2.05 -6.27
CA MET A 1 7.64 0.94 -5.42
C MET A 1 8.45 -0.36 -5.53
N GLY A 2 9.61 -0.40 -6.23
CA GLY A 2 10.55 -1.53 -6.21
C GLY A 2 9.89 -2.92 -6.39
N ASN A 3 10.40 -3.92 -5.65
CA ASN A 3 9.84 -5.28 -5.60
C ASN A 3 8.80 -5.49 -4.49
N LEU A 4 8.35 -4.43 -3.80
CA LEU A 4 7.59 -4.54 -2.56
C LEU A 4 6.30 -5.38 -2.71
N LEU A 5 5.52 -5.15 -3.76
CA LEU A 5 4.27 -5.88 -3.99
C LEU A 5 4.53 -7.36 -4.29
N ASN A 6 5.47 -7.65 -5.19
CA ASN A 6 5.86 -9.03 -5.55
C ASN A 6 6.41 -9.80 -4.33
N ASP A 7 7.24 -9.14 -3.53
CA ASP A 7 7.79 -9.74 -2.32
C ASP A 7 6.70 -9.98 -1.25
N SER A 8 5.75 -9.06 -1.10
CA SER A 8 4.60 -9.22 -0.20
C SER A 8 3.72 -10.40 -0.61
N LEU A 9 3.44 -10.56 -1.90
CA LEU A 9 2.70 -11.71 -2.45
C LEU A 9 3.43 -13.03 -2.15
N ALA A 10 4.73 -13.08 -2.45
CA ALA A 10 5.53 -14.28 -2.23
C ALA A 10 5.59 -14.69 -0.74
N VAL A 11 5.67 -13.72 0.17
CA VAL A 11 5.74 -13.96 1.62
C VAL A 11 4.39 -14.41 2.21
N THR A 12 3.31 -13.78 1.76
CA THR A 12 1.96 -14.07 2.28
C THR A 12 1.36 -15.33 1.66
N GLY A 13 1.82 -15.72 0.47
CA GLY A 13 1.20 -16.78 -0.32
C GLY A 13 -0.17 -16.39 -0.87
N ALA A 14 -0.51 -15.09 -0.87
CA ALA A 14 -1.78 -14.60 -1.36
C ALA A 14 -1.88 -14.80 -2.88
N ASN A 15 -3.00 -15.34 -3.34
CA ASN A 15 -3.32 -15.47 -4.75
C ASN A 15 -4.14 -14.25 -5.19
N MET A 16 -3.47 -13.14 -5.49
CA MET A 16 -4.10 -11.90 -5.92
C MET A 16 -3.24 -11.20 -6.97
N ASP A 17 -3.89 -10.51 -7.89
CA ASP A 17 -3.25 -9.73 -8.95
C ASP A 17 -3.34 -8.23 -8.64
N PRO A 18 -2.22 -7.54 -8.37
CA PRO A 18 -2.24 -6.10 -8.13
C PRO A 18 -2.70 -5.33 -9.36
N VAL A 19 -3.68 -4.44 -9.17
CA VAL A 19 -4.18 -3.55 -10.23
C VAL A 19 -3.72 -2.13 -9.92
N TRP A 20 -3.05 -1.50 -10.88
CA TRP A 20 -2.67 -0.08 -10.78
C TRP A 20 -3.88 0.79 -11.14
N ILE A 21 -4.20 1.72 -10.24
CA ILE A 21 -5.31 2.67 -10.39
C ILE A 21 -4.76 4.08 -10.35
N ASP A 22 -5.16 4.90 -11.33
CA ASP A 22 -4.75 6.29 -11.46
C ASP A 22 -5.44 7.18 -10.43
N TYR A 23 -4.78 8.25 -10.01
CA TYR A 23 -5.33 9.16 -9.01
C TYR A 23 -6.60 9.88 -9.50
N GLU A 24 -6.61 10.31 -10.76
CA GLU A 24 -7.75 10.99 -11.38
C GLU A 24 -9.00 10.11 -11.41
N PHE A 25 -8.82 8.81 -11.63
CA PHE A 25 -9.91 7.84 -11.55
C PHE A 25 -10.49 7.78 -10.14
N ILE A 26 -9.62 7.68 -9.13
CA ILE A 26 -10.00 7.63 -7.72
C ILE A 26 -10.73 8.91 -7.30
N GLN A 27 -10.24 10.07 -7.73
CA GLN A 27 -10.87 11.36 -7.45
C GLN A 27 -12.28 11.46 -8.04
N ALA A 28 -12.48 10.93 -9.25
CA ALA A 28 -13.77 10.94 -9.93
C ALA A 28 -14.86 10.12 -9.23
N GLN A 29 -14.50 9.18 -8.35
CA GLN A 29 -15.48 8.37 -7.61
C GLN A 29 -16.17 9.12 -6.47
N GLY A 30 -15.64 10.27 -6.05
CA GLY A 30 -16.29 11.25 -5.16
C GLY A 30 -16.57 10.82 -3.72
N ASN A 31 -16.59 9.52 -3.41
CA ASN A 31 -17.07 8.95 -2.14
C ASN A 31 -16.10 7.92 -1.53
N ILE A 32 -14.82 8.28 -1.40
CA ILE A 32 -13.87 7.43 -0.68
C ILE A 32 -13.60 8.02 0.69
N ASP A 33 -13.87 7.25 1.73
CA ASP A 33 -13.67 7.65 3.12
C ASP A 33 -12.23 8.11 3.39
N GLU A 34 -12.06 9.11 4.26
CA GLU A 34 -10.74 9.67 4.62
C GLU A 34 -9.74 8.63 5.19
N GLY A 35 -10.24 7.48 5.67
CA GLY A 35 -9.43 6.37 6.20
C GLY A 35 -9.13 5.25 5.19
N ALA A 36 -9.71 5.28 4.00
CA ALA A 36 -9.59 4.20 3.01
C ALA A 36 -8.16 3.99 2.50
N PHE A 37 -7.39 5.08 2.38
CA PHE A 37 -6.00 5.08 1.97
C PHE A 37 -5.10 5.63 3.08
N PRO A 38 -4.78 4.82 4.11
CA PRO A 38 -4.00 5.29 5.24
C PRO A 38 -2.58 5.68 4.80
N ILE A 39 -2.11 6.86 5.25
CA ILE A 39 -0.75 7.38 4.99
C ILE A 39 -0.46 7.51 3.49
N TRP A 40 -1.47 7.92 2.72
CA TRP A 40 -1.33 8.20 1.30
C TRP A 40 -1.54 9.69 1.02
N ILE A 41 -0.64 10.26 0.21
CA ILE A 41 -0.71 11.65 -0.24
C ILE A 41 -0.63 11.64 -1.77
N PRO A 42 -1.51 12.37 -2.48
CA PRO A 42 -1.46 12.43 -3.93
C PRO A 42 -0.14 13.01 -4.43
N PRO A 43 0.46 12.42 -5.49
CA PRO A 43 1.73 12.87 -6.09
C PRO A 43 1.58 14.17 -6.91
N ILE A 44 0.57 15.00 -6.58
CA ILE A 44 0.26 16.25 -7.27
C ILE A 44 0.02 17.43 -6.30
N SER A 45 0.13 17.20 -4.99
CA SER A 45 -0.16 18.22 -3.96
C SER A 45 1.09 19.00 -3.53
N GLU A 46 0.87 20.07 -2.76
CA GLU A 46 1.90 20.82 -2.02
C GLU A 46 2.76 19.94 -1.07
N TYR A 47 2.31 18.71 -0.80
CA TYR A 47 3.00 17.72 0.01
C TYR A 47 3.79 16.67 -0.82
N ALA A 48 3.91 16.84 -2.14
CA ALA A 48 4.65 15.92 -3.02
C ALA A 48 6.10 15.69 -2.54
N GLY A 49 6.70 16.67 -1.88
CA GLY A 49 8.03 16.56 -1.26
C GLY A 49 8.15 15.45 -0.20
N ALA A 50 7.05 15.03 0.43
CA ALA A 50 7.04 13.94 1.42
C ALA A 50 7.52 12.60 0.82
N ALA A 51 7.27 12.37 -0.47
CA ALA A 51 7.71 11.17 -1.18
C ALA A 51 9.09 11.32 -1.85
N LEU A 52 9.67 12.52 -1.85
CA LEU A 52 10.93 12.85 -2.56
C LEU A 52 12.16 12.91 -1.65
N VAL A 53 12.05 12.44 -0.41
CA VAL A 53 13.16 12.44 0.54
C VAL A 53 14.26 11.47 0.09
N SER A 54 15.46 12.00 -0.20
CA SER A 54 16.61 11.18 -0.60
C SER A 54 17.33 10.55 0.60
N GLY A 55 17.59 9.24 0.51
CA GLY A 55 18.39 8.47 1.46
C GLY A 55 19.90 8.45 1.15
N GLU A 56 20.36 9.14 0.11
CA GLU A 56 21.74 9.02 -0.41
C GLU A 56 22.81 9.35 0.64
N ARG A 57 22.57 10.33 1.53
CA ARG A 57 23.51 10.66 2.60
C ARG A 57 23.75 9.50 3.56
N SER A 58 22.69 8.76 3.90
CA SER A 58 22.78 7.56 4.74
C SER A 58 23.55 6.46 4.03
N VAL A 59 23.26 6.25 2.74
CA VAL A 59 23.96 5.27 1.91
C VAL A 59 25.45 5.59 1.79
N ALA A 60 25.80 6.86 1.63
CA ALA A 60 27.18 7.32 1.59
C ALA A 60 27.94 7.07 2.90
N GLN A 61 27.23 6.91 4.02
CA GLN A 61 27.79 6.52 5.32
C GLN A 61 27.79 4.99 5.55
N GLY A 62 27.51 4.20 4.50
CA GLY A 62 27.52 2.74 4.56
C GLY A 62 26.23 2.10 5.05
N LEU A 63 25.16 2.87 5.25
CA LEU A 63 23.84 2.31 5.57
C LEU A 63 23.19 1.73 4.32
N TRP A 64 22.43 0.65 4.51
CA TRP A 64 21.68 0.02 3.43
C TRP A 64 20.30 -0.37 3.94
N ASN A 65 19.30 -0.27 3.07
CA ASN A 65 17.95 -0.72 3.40
C ASN A 65 17.91 -2.24 3.33
N ARG A 66 17.38 -2.87 4.38
CA ARG A 66 17.09 -4.30 4.37
C ARG A 66 16.23 -4.71 3.16
N PRO A 67 16.35 -5.96 2.66
CA PRO A 67 15.58 -6.40 1.49
C PRO A 67 14.07 -6.38 1.79
N THR A 68 13.27 -5.96 0.82
CA THR A 68 11.81 -5.84 0.97
C THR A 68 11.15 -7.15 1.39
N ARG A 69 11.59 -8.29 0.84
CA ARG A 69 11.14 -9.63 1.23
C ARG A 69 11.34 -9.93 2.71
N GLU A 70 12.46 -9.51 3.30
CA GLU A 70 12.71 -9.74 4.72
C GLU A 70 11.85 -8.84 5.60
N THR A 71 11.69 -7.56 5.22
CA THR A 71 10.76 -6.65 5.89
C THR A 71 9.35 -7.23 5.89
N ALA A 72 8.84 -7.63 4.72
CA ALA A 72 7.50 -8.20 4.58
C ALA A 72 7.32 -9.45 5.45
N ARG A 73 8.30 -10.37 5.43
CA ARG A 73 8.28 -11.58 6.27
C ARG A 73 8.19 -11.24 7.75
N ASP A 74 9.05 -10.36 8.23
CA ASP A 74 9.11 -10.02 9.65
C ASP A 74 7.86 -9.24 10.09
N THR A 75 7.33 -8.36 9.24
CA THR A 75 6.07 -7.66 9.49
C THR A 75 4.90 -8.63 9.61
N VAL A 76 4.79 -9.62 8.71
CA VAL A 76 3.73 -10.65 8.79
C VAL A 76 3.92 -11.53 10.02
N ALA A 77 5.16 -11.90 10.35
CA ALA A 77 5.46 -12.69 11.55
C ALA A 77 5.05 -11.93 12.82
N TRP A 78 5.41 -10.65 12.93
CA TRP A 78 4.98 -9.78 14.02
C TRP A 78 3.47 -9.62 14.08
N TRP A 79 2.80 -9.38 12.94
CA TRP A 79 1.35 -9.22 12.86
C TRP A 79 0.60 -10.41 13.48
N ARG A 80 1.08 -11.64 13.21
CA ARG A 80 0.51 -12.88 13.75
C ARG A 80 0.66 -13.03 15.27
N THR A 81 1.50 -12.22 15.92
CA THR A 81 1.65 -12.21 17.39
C THR A 81 0.67 -11.28 18.09
N LEU A 82 -0.05 -10.44 17.33
CA LEU A 82 -0.95 -9.44 17.89
C LEU A 82 -2.29 -10.06 18.34
N PRO A 83 -2.98 -9.46 19.32
CA PRO A 83 -4.26 -9.96 19.79
C PRO A 83 -5.35 -9.85 18.71
N PRO A 84 -6.38 -10.72 18.74
CA PRO A 84 -7.48 -10.73 17.76
C PRO A 84 -8.15 -9.37 17.57
N GLU A 85 -8.34 -8.60 18.64
CA GLU A 85 -8.91 -7.25 18.58
C GLU A 85 -8.20 -6.34 17.57
N ARG A 86 -6.87 -6.49 17.41
CA ARG A 86 -6.06 -5.71 16.47
C ARG A 86 -6.04 -6.31 15.07
N THR A 87 -6.19 -7.62 14.94
CA THR A 87 -6.04 -8.31 13.65
C THR A 87 -7.36 -8.57 12.92
N GLU A 88 -8.48 -8.66 13.65
CA GLU A 88 -9.82 -8.92 13.09
C GLU A 88 -10.50 -7.63 12.60
N ASN A 89 -10.21 -6.49 13.23
CA ASN A 89 -10.83 -5.21 12.92
C ASN A 89 -9.80 -4.23 12.32
N LEU A 90 -9.28 -4.56 11.14
CA LEU A 90 -8.34 -3.69 10.45
C LEU A 90 -9.05 -2.40 10.02
N ARG A 91 -8.61 -1.26 10.58
CA ARG A 91 -9.17 0.07 10.29
C ARG A 91 -8.53 0.74 9.06
N ALA A 92 -7.71 -0.01 8.34
CA ALA A 92 -6.86 0.45 7.25
C ALA A 92 -7.27 -0.27 5.97
N GLY A 93 -7.42 0.48 4.89
CA GLY A 93 -7.80 -0.05 3.58
C GLY A 93 -9.28 0.18 3.25
N LEU A 94 -9.63 -0.16 2.01
CA LEU A 94 -11.00 -0.15 1.51
C LEU A 94 -11.81 -1.32 2.10
N SER A 95 -13.13 -1.15 2.20
CA SER A 95 -14.01 -2.31 2.36
C SER A 95 -13.94 -3.19 1.11
N VAL A 96 -14.19 -4.49 1.28
CA VAL A 96 -14.19 -5.47 0.18
C VAL A 96 -15.21 -5.09 -0.89
N GLU A 97 -16.36 -4.57 -0.48
CA GLU A 97 -17.44 -4.15 -1.37
C GLU A 97 -17.01 -2.96 -2.25
N LEU A 98 -16.40 -1.94 -1.63
CA LEU A 98 -15.94 -0.75 -2.35
C LEU A 98 -14.77 -1.08 -3.27
N GLU A 99 -13.80 -1.87 -2.82
CA GLU A 99 -12.68 -2.31 -3.66
C GLU A 99 -13.19 -3.05 -4.91
N LYS A 100 -14.14 -3.96 -4.75
CA LYS A 100 -14.74 -4.71 -5.86
C LYS A 100 -15.45 -3.79 -6.86
N GLU A 101 -16.22 -2.81 -6.37
CA GLU A 101 -16.92 -1.84 -7.22
C GLU A 101 -15.93 -0.99 -8.03
N LEU A 102 -14.84 -0.53 -7.40
CA LEU A 102 -13.78 0.23 -8.05
C LEU A 102 -13.09 -0.57 -9.17
N LEU A 103 -12.75 -1.83 -8.91
CA LEU A 103 -12.11 -2.70 -9.89
C LEU A 103 -13.00 -3.03 -11.09
N ILE A 104 -14.30 -3.29 -10.86
CA ILE A 104 -15.28 -3.49 -11.93
C ILE A 104 -15.39 -2.23 -12.78
N THR A 105 -15.53 -1.07 -12.13
CA THR A 105 -15.68 0.22 -12.82
C THR A 105 -14.46 0.54 -13.67
N LYS A 106 -13.24 0.32 -13.16
CA LYS A 106 -11.99 0.50 -13.93
C LYS A 106 -11.93 -0.41 -15.15
N THR A 107 -12.40 -1.66 -15.03
CA THR A 107 -12.39 -2.63 -16.14
C THR A 107 -13.34 -2.24 -17.26
N ILE A 108 -14.47 -1.57 -16.95
CA ILE A 108 -15.47 -1.13 -17.93
C ILE A 108 -15.08 0.20 -18.59
N SER A 109 -14.23 1.01 -17.94
CA SER A 109 -13.85 2.35 -18.39
C SER A 109 -12.49 2.41 -19.11
N GLY A 110 -11.83 1.27 -19.31
CA GLY A 110 -10.61 1.12 -20.14
C GLY A 110 -10.91 0.50 -21.49
#